data_AF-A0AAV6D8Z2-F1
#
_entry.id   AF-A0AAV6D8Z2-F1
#
_cell.length_a   1.000
_cell.length_b   1.000
_cell.length_c   1.000
_cell.angle_alpha   90.00
_cell.angle_beta   90.00
_cell.angle_gamma   90.00
#
_symmetry.space_group_name_H-M   'P 1'
#
loop_
_entity.id
_entity.type
_entity.pdbx_description
1 polymer ?
#
loop_
_entity_poly.entity_id
_entity_poly.type
_entity_poly.pdbx_seq_one_letter_code
_entity_poly.pdbx_strand_id
1 'polypeptide(L)'
;MPTILIATRNAHKVVEIQSILGAQFQFLTLDDFPNAPKVVEDTDTFDGNATKKAVELARWLASASINYQPSTINFVLADDSGLEVDAL
;
A
#
# COMPACT_ATOMS: atom_id res chain seq x y z
N MET A 1 6.15 17.86 -4.97
CA MET A 1 4.91 17.23 -4.49
C MET A 1 5.27 15.80 -4.13
N PRO A 2 5.05 15.34 -2.88
CA PRO A 2 5.41 13.99 -2.47
C PRO A 2 4.51 12.94 -3.12
N THR A 3 5.09 11.79 -3.46
CA THR A 3 4.40 10.65 -4.06
C THR A 3 4.12 9.58 -3.00
N ILE A 4 2.88 9.09 -2.96
CA ILE A 4 2.44 7.97 -2.13
C ILE A 4 2.13 6.78 -3.03
N LEU A 5 2.76 5.64 -2.79
CA LEU A 5 2.27 4.35 -3.29
C LEU A 5 1.18 3.84 -2.35
N ILE A 6 -0.03 3.65 -2.88
CA ILE A 6 -1.11 2.95 -2.19
C ILE A 6 -0.94 1.44 -2.45
N ALA A 7 -0.58 0.71 -1.40
CA ALA A 7 -0.25 -0.71 -1.37
C ALA A 7 -1.49 -1.63 -1.45
N THR A 8 -2.41 -1.35 -2.37
CA THR A 8 -3.60 -2.19 -2.62
C THR A 8 -3.94 -2.25 -4.10
N ARG A 9 -4.59 -3.33 -4.51
CA ARG A 9 -5.24 -3.49 -5.82
C ARG A 9 -6.77 -3.28 -5.74
N ASN A 10 -7.29 -2.92 -4.57
CA ASN A 10 -8.71 -2.62 -4.42
C ASN A 10 -8.99 -1.18 -4.89
N ALA A 11 -9.62 -1.07 -6.06
CA ALA A 11 -9.95 0.23 -6.67
C ALA A 11 -10.83 1.13 -5.78
N HIS A 12 -11.74 0.55 -4.99
CA HIS A 12 -12.58 1.32 -4.06
C HIS A 12 -11.72 1.98 -2.96
N LYS A 13 -10.81 1.23 -2.36
CA LYS A 13 -9.88 1.77 -1.35
C LYS A 13 -8.99 2.87 -1.90
N VAL A 14 -8.52 2.72 -3.14
CA VAL A 14 -7.72 3.76 -3.82
C VAL A 14 -8.50 5.07 -3.90
N VAL A 15 -9.76 5.02 -4.36
CA VAL A 15 -10.61 6.22 -4.49
C VAL A 15 -10.89 6.87 -3.12
N GLU A 16 -11.17 6.06 -2.10
CA GLU A 16 -11.40 6.55 -0.73
C GLU A 16 -10.17 7.27 -0.16
N ILE A 17 -9.00 6.64 -0.24
CA ILE A 17 -7.73 7.20 0.26
C ILE A 17 -7.39 8.50 -0.47
N GLN A 18 -7.53 8.53 -1.80
CA GLN A 18 -7.29 9.73 -2.60
C GLN A 18 -8.23 10.87 -2.21
N SER A 19 -9.50 10.54 -1.93
CA SER A 19 -10.50 11.53 -1.51
C SER A 19 -10.19 12.13 -0.13
N ILE A 20 -9.67 11.31 0.80
CA ILE A 20 -9.29 11.76 2.15
C ILE A 20 -8.02 12.63 2.12
N LEU A 21 -6.99 12.21 1.39
CA LEU A 21 -5.68 12.86 1.40
C LEU A 21 -5.58 14.04 0.42
N GLY A 22 -6.44 14.09 -0.60
CA GLY A 22 -6.56 15.20 -1.54
C GLY A 22 -5.38 15.37 -2.49
N ALA A 23 -5.42 16.47 -3.27
CA ALA A 23 -4.50 16.74 -4.38
C ALA A 23 -3.09 17.21 -3.97
N GLN A 24 -2.75 17.19 -2.68
CA GLN A 24 -1.43 17.57 -2.17
C GLN A 24 -0.37 16.48 -2.36
N PHE A 25 -0.79 15.28 -2.75
CA PHE A 25 0.06 14.13 -3.06
C PHE A 25 -0.14 13.69 -4.50
N GLN A 26 0.91 13.11 -5.09
CA GLN A 26 0.78 12.26 -6.25
C GLN A 26 0.54 10.82 -5.78
N PHE A 27 -0.36 10.09 -6.43
CA PHE A 27 -0.66 8.71 -6.06
C PHE A 27 -0.19 7.74 -7.14
N LEU A 28 0.43 6.66 -6.70
CA LEU A 28 0.63 5.43 -7.47
C LEU A 28 -0.13 4.30 -6.78
N THR A 29 -0.42 3.24 -7.51
CA THR A 29 -1.14 2.05 -7.04
C THR A 29 -0.37 0.78 -7.39
N LEU A 30 -0.74 -0.37 -6.85
CA LEU A 30 -0.12 -1.64 -7.23
C LEU A 30 -0.38 -2.05 -8.69
N ASP A 31 -1.31 -1.40 -9.39
CA ASP A 31 -1.53 -1.62 -10.82
C ASP A 31 -0.41 -1.02 -11.68
N ASP A 32 0.28 0.01 -11.17
CA ASP A 32 1.50 0.57 -11.79
C ASP A 32 2.72 -0.36 -11.63
N PHE A 33 2.58 -1.42 -10.81
CA PHE A 33 3.64 -2.36 -10.45
C PHE A 33 3.17 -3.82 -10.63
N PRO A 34 3.02 -4.30 -11.88
CA PRO A 34 2.53 -5.65 -12.14
C PRO A 34 3.40 -6.76 -11.52
N ASN A 35 4.69 -6.50 -11.31
CA ASN A 35 5.64 -7.43 -10.69
C ASN A 35 5.72 -7.31 -9.16
N ALA A 36 4.90 -6.46 -8.53
CA ALA A 36 4.88 -6.32 -7.08
C ALA A 36 4.48 -7.65 -6.42
N PRO A 37 5.23 -8.12 -5.40
CA PRO A 37 4.94 -9.39 -4.73
C PRO A 37 3.58 -9.32 -4.04
N LYS A 38 2.93 -10.48 -3.92
CA LYS A 38 1.77 -10.60 -3.04
C LYS A 38 2.27 -10.71 -1.60
N VAL A 39 1.86 -9.76 -0.77
CA VAL A 39 2.12 -9.82 0.68
C VAL A 39 1.16 -10.83 1.29
N VAL A 40 1.69 -11.70 2.16
CA VAL A 40 0.89 -12.66 2.92
C VAL A 40 0.41 -11.99 4.21
N GLU A 41 -0.90 -11.99 4.41
CA GLU A 41 -1.59 -11.38 5.56
C GLU A 41 -1.84 -12.46 6.62
N ASP A 42 -0.82 -12.71 7.45
CA ASP A 42 -0.76 -13.81 8.43
C ASP A 42 -0.58 -13.30 9.87
N THR A 43 -0.82 -12.01 10.09
CA THR A 43 -0.81 -11.44 11.44
C THR A 43 -2.21 -11.47 12.03
N ASP A 44 -2.29 -11.52 13.36
CA ASP A 44 -3.56 -11.67 14.08
C ASP A 44 -4.38 -10.36 14.14
N THR A 45 -3.87 -9.25 13.61
CA THR A 45 -4.48 -7.93 13.75
C THR A 45 -4.44 -7.13 12.44
N PHE A 46 -5.44 -6.27 12.23
CA PHE A 46 -5.50 -5.41 11.05
C PHE A 46 -4.29 -4.45 10.96
N ASP A 47 -3.87 -3.86 12.08
CA ASP A 47 -2.69 -2.99 12.12
C ASP A 47 -1.39 -3.75 11.80
N GLY A 48 -1.30 -5.02 12.21
CA GLY A 48 -0.21 -5.92 11.85
C GLY A 48 -0.14 -6.17 10.35
N ASN A 49 -1.27 -6.51 9.73
CA ASN A 49 -1.34 -6.78 8.28
C ASN A 49 -1.10 -5.51 7.47
N ALA A 50 -1.65 -4.37 7.88
CA ALA A 50 -1.39 -3.07 7.25
C ALA A 50 0.10 -2.71 7.32
N THR A 51 0.73 -2.85 8.50
CA THR A 51 2.15 -2.59 8.69
C THR A 51 3.00 -3.51 7.82
N LYS A 52 2.71 -4.81 7.81
CA LYS A 52 3.42 -5.81 7.01
C LYS A 52 3.34 -5.47 5.51
N LYS A 53 2.14 -5.17 5.00
CA LYS A 53 1.93 -4.73 3.61
C LYS A 53 2.79 -3.52 3.24
N ALA A 54 2.76 -2.47 4.05
CA ALA A 54 3.51 -1.25 3.77
C ALA A 54 5.03 -1.50 3.78
N VAL A 55 5.53 -2.21 4.81
CA VAL A 55 6.97 -2.43 4.99
C VAL A 55 7.54 -3.38 3.92
N GLU A 56 6.86 -4.47 3.61
CA GLU A 56 7.34 -5.41 2.59
C GLU A 56 7.38 -4.78 1.21
N LEU A 57 6.35 -4.02 0.82
CA LEU A 57 6.35 -3.31 -0.45
C LEU A 57 7.40 -2.19 -0.50
N ALA A 58 7.62 -1.47 0.60
CA ALA A 58 8.70 -0.48 0.69
C ALA A 58 10.08 -1.13 0.53
N ARG A 59 10.32 -2.29 1.15
CA ARG A 59 11.56 -3.06 1.00
C ARG A 59 11.73 -3.59 -0.42
N TRP A 60 10.66 -4.09 -1.03
CA TRP A 60 10.67 -4.53 -2.41
C TRP A 60 11.02 -3.39 -3.36
N LEU A 61 10.38 -2.21 -3.19
CA LEU A 61 10.70 -1.00 -3.94
C LEU A 61 12.17 -0.60 -3.80
N ALA A 62 12.71 -0.65 -2.59
CA ALA A 62 14.10 -0.31 -2.32
C ALA A 62 15.10 -1.34 -2.87
N SER A 63 14.65 -2.55 -3.24
CA SER A 63 15.52 -3.55 -3.84
C SER A 63 15.93 -3.11 -5.24
N ALA A 64 17.23 -3.19 -5.55
CA ALA A 64 17.86 -2.62 -6.75
C ALA A 64 17.40 -3.20 -8.10
N SER A 65 16.37 -4.06 -8.12
CA SER A 65 15.90 -4.80 -9.29
C SER A 65 14.70 -4.16 -10.00
N ILE A 66 14.21 -3.01 -9.53
CA ILE A 66 13.07 -2.33 -10.16
C ILE A 66 13.59 -1.13 -10.94
N ASN A 67 13.20 -1.03 -12.22
CA ASN A 67 13.50 0.10 -13.11
C ASN A 67 12.85 1.43 -12.67
N TYR A 68 12.25 1.48 -11.48
CA TYR A 68 11.72 2.66 -10.84
C TYR A 68 12.66 3.11 -9.74
N GLN A 69 13.01 4.40 -9.72
CA GLN A 69 13.89 4.91 -8.70
C GLN A 69 13.11 5.09 -7.38
N PRO A 70 13.55 4.44 -6.27
CA PRO A 70 12.92 4.60 -4.96
C PRO A 70 12.84 6.06 -4.52
N SER A 71 13.78 6.91 -4.95
CA SER A 71 13.79 8.35 -4.71
C SER A 71 12.57 9.10 -5.28
N THR A 72 11.76 8.47 -6.13
CA THR A 72 10.54 9.04 -6.72
C THR A 72 9.28 8.72 -5.90
N ILE A 73 9.35 7.74 -4.99
CA ILE A 73 8.25 7.35 -4.09
C ILE A 73 8.65 7.77 -2.68
N ASN A 74 7.88 8.68 -2.08
CA ASN A 74 8.22 9.22 -0.75
C ASN A 74 7.64 8.38 0.37
N PHE A 75 6.46 7.80 0.17
CA PHE A 75 5.76 7.00 1.17
C PHE A 75 5.09 5.78 0.54
N VAL A 76 4.98 4.71 1.32
CA VAL A 76 4.12 3.55 1.03
C VAL A 76 3.03 3.51 2.08
N LEU A 77 1.78 3.54 1.65
CA LEU A 77 0.60 3.50 2.51
C LEU A 77 -0.16 2.21 2.25
N ALA A 78 -0.42 1.44 3.29
CA ALA A 78 -1.27 0.27 3.23
C ALA A 78 -2.46 0.44 4.18
N ASP A 79 -3.55 -0.21 3.82
CA ASP A 79 -4.78 -0.26 4.61
C ASP A 79 -5.22 -1.72 4.74
N ASP A 80 -5.63 -2.12 5.93
CA ASP A 80 -6.27 -3.40 6.18
C ASP A 80 -7.56 -3.22 6.97
N SER A 81 -8.61 -3.89 6.52
CA SER A 81 -9.97 -3.66 7.01
C SER A 81 -10.75 -4.96 6.92
N GLY A 82 -11.61 -5.21 7.90
CA GLY A 82 -12.52 -6.35 7.91
C GLY A 82 -13.80 -6.05 8.67
N LEU A 83 -14.59 -7.09 8.90
CA LEU A 83 -15.76 -7.03 9.76
C LEU A 83 -15.47 -7.87 11.00
N GLU A 84 -15.65 -7.26 12.16
CA GLU A 84 -15.63 -7.97 13.45
C GLU A 84 -17.07 -8.22 13.89
N VAL A 85 -17.38 -9.46 14.24
CA VAL A 85 -18.67 -9.85 14.79
C VAL A 85 -18.39 -10.65 16.05
N ASP A 86 -18.58 -10.04 17.23
CA ASP A 86 -18.20 -10.63 18.52
C ASP A 86 -18.78 -12.05 18.78
N ALA A 87 -19.84 -12.43 18.06
CA ALA A 87 -20.50 -13.72 18.18
C ALA A 87 -20.03 -14.78 17.16
N LEU A 88 -19.14 -14.43 16.22
CA LEU A 88 -18.57 -15.31 15.19
C LEU A 88 -17.06 -15.50 15.41
#